data_AF-A0A4Q2Z9E1-F1
#
_entry.id   AF-A0A4Q2Z9E1-F1
#
_cell.length_a   1.000
_cell.length_b   1.000
_cell.length_c   1.000
_cell.angle_alpha   90.00
_cell.angle_beta   90.00
_cell.angle_gamma   90.00
#
_symmetry.space_group_name_H-M   'P 1'
#
loop_
_entity.id
_entity.type
_entity.pdbx_description
1 polymer ?
#
loop_
_entity_poly.entity_id
_entity_poly.type
_entity_poly.pdbx_seq_one_letter_code
_entity_poly.pdbx_strand_id
1 'polypeptide(L)' 'MTLSALDLFTIGVGPSSSHTVGPMRAACRFVRQLKANGLAPRVARLRCDLYGSLAATGKGHG' A
#
# COMPACT_ATOMS: atom_id res chain seq x y z
N MET A 1 -4.61 20.88 11.52
CA MET A 1 -4.88 19.48 11.16
C MET A 1 -5.56 18.85 12.37
N THR A 2 -6.78 18.34 12.25
CA THR A 2 -7.52 17.72 13.36
C THR A 2 -7.30 16.22 13.34
N LEU A 3 -7.02 15.63 14.51
CA LEU A 3 -6.86 14.18 14.66
C LEU A 3 -8.18 13.59 15.19
N SER A 4 -8.65 12.51 14.57
CA SER A 4 -9.83 11.75 15.02
C SER A 4 -9.42 10.46 15.72
N ALA A 5 -10.26 9.96 16.61
CA ALA A 5 -10.12 8.59 17.13
C ALA A 5 -10.09 7.55 16.00
N LEU A 6 -10.76 7.81 14.88
CA LEU A 6 -10.76 6.95 13.70
C LEU A 6 -9.41 6.93 12.97
N ASP A 7 -8.56 7.94 13.17
CA ASP A 7 -7.20 7.93 12.61
C ASP A 7 -6.25 7.05 13.43
N LEU A 8 -6.54 6.89 14.73
CA LEU A 8 -5.75 6.10 15.66
C LEU A 8 -6.17 4.62 15.66
N PHE A 9 -7.48 4.37 15.61
CA PHE A 9 -8.06 3.03 15.70
C PHE A 9 -8.66 2.63 14.35
N THR A 10 -7.81 2.10 13.47
CA THR A 10 -8.23 1.64 12.14
C THR A 10 -8.32 0.12 12.08
N ILE A 11 -9.33 -0.39 11.37
CA ILE A 11 -9.42 -1.81 11.03
C ILE A 11 -8.43 -2.10 9.89
N GLY A 12 -7.62 -3.13 10.06
CA GLY A 12 -6.59 -3.54 9.10
C GLY A 12 -6.20 -5.00 9.27
N VAL A 13 -5.24 -5.45 8.46
CA VAL A 13 -4.68 -6.80 8.52
C VAL A 13 -3.28 -6.75 9.15
N GLY A 14 -2.98 -7.69 10.05
CA GLY A 14 -1.65 -7.86 10.62
C GLY A 14 -0.64 -8.44 9.61
N PRO A 15 0.65 -8.48 9.95
CA PRO A 15 1.22 -8.19 11.26
C PRO A 15 1.58 -6.70 11.51
N SER A 16 1.60 -5.84 10.48
CA SER A 16 2.11 -4.47 10.64
C SER A 16 1.32 -3.41 9.87
N SER A 17 0.97 -2.32 10.55
CA SER A 17 0.35 -1.16 9.90
C SER A 17 1.27 -0.51 8.87
N SER A 18 2.58 -0.45 9.15
CA SER A 18 3.55 0.23 8.28
C SER A 18 4.07 -0.64 7.15
N HIS A 19 4.21 -1.95 7.37
CA HIS A 19 4.82 -2.88 6.41
C HIS A 19 3.80 -3.82 5.73
N THR A 20 2.55 -3.88 6.21
CA THR A 20 1.46 -4.65 5.59
C THR A 20 0.37 -3.73 5.06
N VAL A 21 -0.30 -2.99 5.95
CA VAL A 21 -1.45 -2.15 5.57
C VAL A 21 -1.03 -0.96 4.70
N GLY A 22 0.09 -0.30 5.03
CA GLY A 22 0.65 0.81 4.27
C GLY A 22 0.92 0.45 2.80
N PRO A 23 1.75 -0.57 2.52
CA PRO A 23 2.01 -1.05 1.16
C PRO A 23 0.75 -1.51 0.43
N MET A 24 -0.17 -2.23 1.11
CA MET A 24 -1.45 -2.63 0.52
C MET A 24 -2.28 -1.43 0.07
N ARG A 25 -2.40 -0.39 0.91
CA ARG A 25 -3.10 0.85 0.56
C ARG A 25 -2.40 1.57 -0.61
N ALA A 26 -1.06 1.57 -0.65
CA ALA A 26 -0.30 2.15 -1.75
C ALA A 26 -0.56 1.44 -3.09
N ALA A 27 -0.55 0.10 -3.11
CA ALA A 27 -0.88 -0.70 -4.28
C ALA A 27 -2.32 -0.46 -4.75
N CYS A 28 -3.28 -0.39 -3.82
CA CYS A 28 -4.67 -0.09 -4.15
C CYS A 28 -4.83 1.30 -4.81
N ARG A 29 -4.16 2.34 -4.28
CA ARG A 29 -4.15 3.67 -4.89
C ARG A 29 -3.57 3.65 -6.30
N PHE A 30 -2.46 2.97 -6.50
CA PHE A 30 -1.83 2.83 -7.82
C PHE A 30 -2.78 2.20 -8.85
N VAL A 31 -3.42 1.07 -8.51
CA VAL A 31 -4.39 0.42 -9.41
C VAL A 31 -5.61 1.30 -9.70
N ARG A 32 -6.12 2.02 -8.71
CA ARG A 32 -7.23 2.97 -8.90
C ARG A 32 -6.85 4.08 -9.88
N GLN A 33 -5.63 4.61 -9.77
CA GLN A 33 -5.13 5.65 -10.67
C GLN A 33 -4.95 5.12 -12.10
N LEU A 34 -4.42 3.90 -12.27
CA LEU A 34 -4.33 3.25 -13.59
C LEU A 34 -5.70 3.11 -14.26
N LYS A 35 -6.73 2.72 -13.48
CA LYS A 35 -8.11 2.60 -13.98
C LYS A 35 -8.71 3.96 -14.33
N ALA A 36 -8.57 4.94 -13.45
CA ALA A 36 -9.07 6.30 -13.67
C ALA A 36 -8.47 6.94 -14.94
N ASN A 37 -7.21 6.63 -15.25
CA ASN A 37 -6.53 7.12 -16.44
C ASN A 37 -6.77 6.27 -17.70
N GLY A 38 -7.62 5.24 -17.64
CA GLY A 38 -7.88 4.33 -18.77
C GLY A 38 -6.66 3.49 -19.20
N LEU A 39 -5.61 3.43 -18.39
CA LEU A 39 -4.35 2.75 -18.72
C LEU A 39 -4.39 1.26 -18.41
N ALA A 40 -5.29 0.82 -17.53
CA ALA A 40 -5.35 -0.57 -17.05
C ALA A 40 -5.36 -1.63 -18.18
N PRO A 41 -6.13 -1.49 -19.29
CA PRO A 41 -6.11 -2.47 -20.37
C PRO A 41 -4.78 -2.58 -21.13
N ARG A 42 -3.90 -1.57 -21.01
CA ARG A 42 -2.61 -1.50 -21.71
C ARG A 42 -1.44 -2.00 -20.86
N VAL A 43 -1.68 -2.34 -19.59
CA VAL A 43 -0.63 -2.76 -18.67
C VAL A 43 -0.24 -4.22 -18.97
N ALA A 44 0.96 -4.43 -19.49
CA ALA A 44 1.51 -5.76 -19.74
C ALA A 44 2.37 -6.31 -18.58
N ARG A 45 2.87 -5.42 -17.70
CA ARG A 45 3.74 -5.79 -16.59
C ARG A 45 3.60 -4.80 -15.43
N LEU A 46 3.69 -5.31 -14.21
CA LEU A 46 3.87 -4.51 -13.00
C LEU A 46 5.26 -4.76 -12.41
N ARG A 47 5.81 -3.74 -11.77
CA ARG A 47 7.06 -3.81 -11.00
C ARG A 47 6.85 -3.06 -9.69
N CYS A 48 7.32 -3.64 -8.60
CA CYS A 48 7.34 -3.00 -7.29
C CYS A 48 8.75 -3.17 -6.75
N ASP A 49 9.39 -2.05 -6.41
CA ASP A 49 10.70 -2.02 -5.76
C ASP A 49 10.49 -1.50 -4.34
N LEU A 50 11.01 -2.23 -3.36
CA LEU A 50 10.98 -1.83 -1.95
C LEU A 50 12.32 -1.18 -1.61
N TYR A 51 12.30 -0.16 -0.75
CA TYR A 51 13.49 0.58 -0.34
C TYR A 51 13.59 0.68 1.18
N GLY A 52 14.81 0.91 1.69
CA GLY A 52 15.07 1.20 3.09
C GLY A 52 14.56 0.11 4.06
N SER A 53 13.94 0.54 5.16
CA SER A 53 13.40 -0.37 6.18
C SER A 53 12.32 -1.32 5.65
N LEU A 54 11.51 -0.85 4.68
CA LEU A 54 10.49 -1.66 4.05
C LEU A 54 11.09 -2.84 3.26
N ALA A 55 12.21 -2.62 2.59
CA ALA A 55 12.96 -3.70 1.94
C ALA A 55 13.64 -4.61 2.97
N ALA A 56 14.22 -4.03 4.01
CA ALA A 56 15.01 -4.74 5.00
C ALA A 56 14.19 -5.75 5.82
N THR A 57 12.96 -5.40 6.20
CA THR A 57 12.13 -6.26 7.06
C THR A 57 10.82 -6.72 6.41
N GLY A 58 10.49 -6.24 5.20
CA GLY A 58 9.21 -6.50 4.54
C GLY A 58 8.86 -7.98 4.44
N LYS A 59 9.85 -8.86 4.19
CA LYS A 59 9.63 -10.31 4.10
C LYS A 59 9.04 -10.93 5.39
N GLY A 60 9.35 -10.38 6.56
CA GLY A 60 8.78 -10.83 7.83
C GLY A 60 7.41 -10.25 8.15
N HIS A 61 6.93 -9.32 7.31
CA HIS A 61 5.71 -8.54 7.54
C HIS A 61 4.60 -8.80 6.51
N GLY A 62 4.78 -9.79 5.63
CA GLY A 62 3.84 -10.17 4.57
C GLY A 62 4.42 -9.92 3.19
#